data_AF-A0A2E5IPV5-F1
#
_entry.id   AF-A0A2E5IPV5-F1
#
_cell.length_a   1.000
_cell.length_b   1.000
_cell.length_c   1.000
_cell.angle_alpha   90.00
_cell.angle_beta   90.00
_cell.angle_gamma   90.00
#
_symmetry.space_group_name_H-M   'P 1'
#
loop_
_entity.id
_entity.type
_entity.pdbx_description
1 polymer ?
#
loop_
_entity_poly.entity_id
_entity_poly.type
_entity_poly.pdbx_seq_one_letter_code
_entity_poly.pdbx_strand_id
1 'polypeptide(L)'
;MPKTIICSLAIYCFLFIQSSLFAQPYFRDLPDDGTRELAYSVDAYHEHAHKSLDYVVHGSTPGYLRLGVHNERLYNAPDGKHLVIGIHNYKWIEGPPVETGDTLHFCINGGNRSFFTVMLNSGVVAYTRDGRFRITFDNTLVTLSGNYPVLGENGIMKLPKQGAYSVSRKGSFFVDSDFVDTLKITAFKYFEDMNNYLEPISPTFFILTKSIDTLEGYEHYNILQGFVSQANTFRSHDSKFYKAYHEASVNSLYKLIEYRRKVFNAIN
;
A
#
# COMPACT_ATOMS: atom_id res chain seq x y z
N MET A 1 -58.58 -39.21 -39.35
CA MET A 1 -58.58 -39.00 -40.82
C MET A 1 -60.00 -39.23 -41.31
N PRO A 2 -60.59 -38.45 -42.25
CA PRO A 2 -60.03 -37.51 -43.25
C PRO A 2 -60.43 -36.02 -42.98
N LYS A 3 -59.64 -34.99 -43.33
CA LYS A 3 -59.45 -34.27 -44.64
C LYS A 3 -60.72 -33.54 -45.10
N THR A 4 -60.78 -32.28 -45.56
CA THR A 4 -59.82 -31.29 -46.11
C THR A 4 -60.60 -29.97 -46.35
N ILE A 5 -60.14 -28.82 -45.86
CA ILE A 5 -59.60 -27.64 -46.60
C ILE A 5 -60.13 -27.42 -48.04
N ILE A 6 -60.91 -26.32 -48.22
CA ILE A 6 -61.03 -25.46 -49.42
C ILE A 6 -61.22 -24.03 -48.87
N CYS A 7 -60.21 -23.16 -48.87
CA CYS A 7 -59.77 -22.26 -49.95
C CYS A 7 -60.66 -21.02 -50.19
N SER A 8 -60.01 -19.86 -50.21
CA SER A 8 -60.42 -18.56 -50.76
C SER A 8 -61.23 -17.60 -49.87
N LEU A 9 -60.51 -16.80 -49.07
CA LEU A 9 -60.88 -15.40 -48.86
C LEU A 9 -59.60 -14.55 -48.95
N ALA A 10 -59.19 -14.28 -50.18
CA ALA A 10 -58.32 -13.15 -50.46
C ALA A 10 -59.16 -11.88 -50.32
N ILE A 11 -58.88 -11.04 -49.33
CA ILE A 11 -59.20 -9.60 -49.27
C ILE A 11 -58.64 -9.06 -47.94
N TYR A 12 -57.73 -8.09 -48.05
CA TYR A 12 -57.30 -7.17 -47.00
C TYR A 12 -56.48 -7.74 -45.83
N CYS A 13 -55.20 -7.96 -46.08
CA CYS A 13 -54.15 -7.72 -45.09
C CYS A 13 -52.98 -6.98 -45.74
N PHE A 14 -53.25 -5.75 -46.21
CA PHE A 14 -52.19 -4.75 -46.36
C PHE A 14 -51.88 -4.20 -44.96
N LEU A 15 -51.26 -5.05 -44.14
CA LEU A 15 -50.67 -4.67 -42.86
C LEU A 15 -49.47 -3.78 -43.16
N PHE A 16 -49.69 -2.47 -43.04
CA PHE A 16 -48.75 -1.49 -42.51
C PHE A 16 -47.27 -1.93 -42.55
N ILE A 17 -46.64 -1.81 -43.72
CA ILE A 17 -45.22 -1.46 -43.76
C ILE A 17 -45.17 0.05 -43.53
N GLN A 18 -45.49 0.47 -42.31
CA GLN A 18 -44.82 1.64 -41.78
C GLN A 18 -43.53 1.10 -41.22
N SER A 19 -42.45 1.31 -41.98
CA SER A 19 -41.15 1.49 -41.39
C SER A 19 -41.26 2.57 -40.34
N SER A 20 -41.62 2.18 -39.12
CA SER A 20 -41.15 2.87 -37.94
C SER A 20 -39.64 2.63 -37.92
N LEU A 21 -38.93 3.42 -38.73
CA LEU A 21 -37.68 4.01 -38.29
C LEU A 21 -38.03 4.78 -37.02
N PHE A 22 -38.20 4.05 -35.91
CA PHE A 22 -37.83 4.60 -34.64
C PHE A 22 -36.35 4.91 -34.80
N ALA A 23 -36.06 6.17 -35.13
CA ALA A 23 -34.83 6.76 -34.67
C ALA A 23 -34.87 6.54 -33.15
N GLN A 24 -34.21 5.48 -32.69
CA GLN A 24 -33.86 5.40 -31.27
C GLN A 24 -33.16 6.73 -31.00
N PRO A 25 -33.64 7.54 -30.04
CA PRO A 25 -32.91 8.72 -29.64
C PRO A 25 -31.50 8.25 -29.28
N TYR A 26 -30.55 8.68 -30.09
CA TYR A 26 -29.15 8.35 -30.04
C TYR A 26 -28.58 8.97 -28.77
N PHE A 27 -28.71 8.27 -27.65
CA PHE A 27 -28.03 8.61 -26.41
C PHE A 27 -27.44 7.34 -25.81
N ARG A 28 -26.49 6.74 -26.54
CA ARG A 28 -25.43 5.95 -25.92
C ARG A 28 -24.14 6.74 -25.69
N ASP A 29 -24.02 7.95 -26.24
CA ASP A 29 -22.76 8.68 -26.25
C ASP A 29 -22.98 10.14 -25.86
N LEU A 30 -22.82 10.48 -24.58
CA LEU A 30 -21.77 11.45 -24.36
C LEU A 30 -20.49 10.61 -24.30
N PRO A 31 -19.67 10.58 -25.36
CA PRO A 31 -18.38 9.96 -25.22
C PRO A 31 -17.69 10.67 -24.05
N ASP A 32 -17.16 9.89 -23.12
CA ASP A 32 -16.28 10.45 -22.12
C ASP A 32 -15.05 11.01 -22.87
N ASP A 33 -15.10 12.34 -23.05
CA ASP A 33 -14.31 13.21 -23.93
C ASP A 33 -13.00 13.63 -23.24
N GLY A 34 -12.40 12.68 -22.52
CA GLY A 34 -11.19 12.90 -21.74
C GLY A 34 -11.40 13.36 -20.29
N THR A 35 -12.64 13.52 -19.80
CA THR A 35 -12.88 13.83 -18.37
C THR A 35 -12.32 12.73 -17.47
N ARG A 36 -12.58 11.48 -17.82
CA ARG A 36 -12.08 10.31 -17.09
C ARG A 36 -10.56 10.19 -17.20
N GLU A 37 -10.00 10.46 -18.38
CA GLU A 37 -8.55 10.45 -18.59
C GLU A 37 -7.85 11.52 -17.74
N LEU A 38 -8.47 12.71 -17.64
CA LEU A 38 -8.02 13.76 -16.74
C LEU A 38 -8.19 13.35 -15.28
N ALA A 39 -9.26 12.67 -14.91
CA ALA A 39 -9.43 12.13 -13.56
C ALA A 39 -8.32 11.13 -13.21
N TYR A 40 -8.02 10.17 -14.09
CA TYR A 40 -6.90 9.25 -13.90
C TYR A 40 -5.55 9.95 -13.84
N SER A 41 -5.36 10.99 -14.65
CA SER A 41 -4.17 11.84 -14.54
C SER A 41 -4.09 12.56 -13.20
N VAL A 42 -5.21 13.08 -12.69
CA VAL A 42 -5.27 13.71 -11.36
C VAL A 42 -4.87 12.70 -10.31
N ASP A 43 -5.48 11.51 -10.30
CA ASP A 43 -5.21 10.46 -9.31
C ASP A 43 -3.74 10.01 -9.37
N ALA A 44 -3.21 9.76 -10.57
CA ALA A 44 -1.81 9.36 -10.73
C ALA A 44 -0.85 10.46 -10.22
N TYR A 45 -1.05 11.73 -10.62
CA TYR A 45 -0.19 12.81 -10.15
C TYR A 45 -0.36 13.10 -8.66
N HIS A 46 -1.56 12.88 -8.12
CA HIS A 46 -1.85 12.95 -6.70
C HIS A 46 -0.99 11.94 -5.94
N GLU A 47 -0.98 10.67 -6.35
CA GLU A 47 -0.17 9.63 -5.72
C GLU A 47 1.33 9.94 -5.77
N HIS A 48 1.85 10.43 -6.91
CA HIS A 48 3.27 10.83 -7.01
C HIS A 48 3.61 12.04 -6.14
N ALA A 49 2.70 13.00 -6.03
CA ALA A 49 2.87 14.16 -5.16
C ALA A 49 2.86 13.73 -3.68
N HIS A 50 1.94 12.83 -3.30
CA HIS A 50 1.86 12.26 -1.96
C HIS A 50 3.10 11.46 -1.60
N LYS A 51 3.58 10.58 -2.48
CA LYS A 51 4.87 9.89 -2.35
C LYS A 51 6.01 10.87 -2.02
N SER A 52 6.07 11.97 -2.76
CA SER A 52 7.11 12.98 -2.58
C SER A 52 7.00 13.70 -1.24
N LEU A 53 5.77 13.97 -0.78
CA LEU A 53 5.50 14.55 0.52
C LEU A 53 5.89 13.59 1.65
N ASP A 54 5.56 12.31 1.52
CA ASP A 54 5.88 11.28 2.52
C ASP A 54 7.38 11.19 2.75
N TYR A 55 8.20 11.33 1.70
CA TYR A 55 9.65 11.31 1.84
C TYR A 55 10.19 12.47 2.69
N VAL A 56 9.53 13.64 2.60
CA VAL A 56 9.91 14.82 3.36
C VAL A 56 9.44 14.69 4.82
N VAL A 57 8.19 14.28 5.02
CA VAL A 57 7.57 14.19 6.35
C VAL A 57 8.24 13.10 7.18
N HIS A 58 8.52 11.94 6.59
CA HIS A 58 9.11 10.81 7.29
C HIS A 58 10.65 10.78 7.19
N GLY A 59 11.27 11.89 6.78
CA GLY A 59 12.72 12.01 6.63
C GLY A 59 13.53 11.69 7.89
N SER A 60 12.93 11.87 9.07
CA SER A 60 13.54 11.60 10.36
C SER A 60 12.88 10.46 11.13
N THR A 61 11.96 9.72 10.51
CA THR A 61 11.23 8.62 11.17
C THR A 61 12.08 7.34 11.13
N PRO A 62 12.55 6.82 12.28
CA PRO A 62 13.34 5.60 12.31
C PRO A 62 12.54 4.40 11.78
N GLY A 63 13.20 3.55 11.00
CA GLY A 63 12.59 2.36 10.39
C GLY A 63 11.62 2.65 9.25
N TYR A 64 11.45 3.90 8.81
CA TYR A 64 10.61 4.20 7.66
C TYR A 64 11.22 3.65 6.35
N LEU A 65 10.41 2.92 5.61
CA LEU A 65 10.74 2.39 4.29
C LEU A 65 9.93 3.14 3.23
N ARG A 66 10.64 3.75 2.29
CA ARG A 66 10.04 4.59 1.27
C ARG A 66 9.21 3.78 0.27
N LEU A 67 8.04 4.31 -0.03
CA LEU A 67 7.16 3.85 -1.09
C LEU A 67 7.64 4.38 -2.44
N GLY A 68 7.80 3.52 -3.44
CA GLY A 68 7.90 3.92 -4.84
C GLY A 68 6.52 3.93 -5.49
N VAL A 69 6.27 4.88 -6.38
CA VAL A 69 5.09 4.88 -7.25
C VAL A 69 5.60 4.90 -8.69
N HIS A 70 5.07 4.03 -9.53
CA HIS A 70 5.28 4.05 -10.98
C HIS A 70 3.95 3.91 -11.70
N ASN A 71 3.88 4.38 -12.94
CA ASN A 71 2.65 4.33 -13.70
C ASN A 71 2.65 3.12 -14.63
N GLU A 72 1.56 2.37 -14.63
CA GLU A 72 1.32 1.32 -15.63
C GLU A 72 0.11 1.69 -16.48
N ARG A 73 0.23 1.39 -17.78
CA ARG A 73 -0.85 1.57 -18.74
C ARG A 73 -1.55 0.23 -18.94
N LEU A 74 -2.76 0.10 -18.42
CA LEU A 74 -3.61 -1.06 -18.63
C LEU A 74 -4.58 -0.81 -19.79
N TYR A 75 -4.93 -1.85 -20.53
CA TYR A 75 -5.98 -1.78 -21.55
C TYR A 75 -7.27 -2.37 -20.99
N ASN A 76 -8.32 -1.55 -20.91
CA ASN A 76 -9.63 -1.98 -20.47
C ASN A 76 -10.45 -2.41 -21.69
N ALA A 77 -10.47 -3.72 -21.97
CA ALA A 77 -11.13 -4.29 -23.14
C ALA A 77 -12.64 -3.98 -23.25
N PRO A 78 -13.45 -4.04 -22.17
CA PRO A 78 -14.84 -3.59 -22.18
C PRO A 78 -15.07 -2.15 -22.64
N ASP A 79 -14.21 -1.22 -22.19
CA ASP A 79 -14.36 0.21 -22.47
C ASP A 79 -13.58 0.66 -23.73
N GLY A 80 -12.72 -0.21 -24.29
CA GLY A 80 -11.83 0.11 -25.40
C GLY A 80 -10.79 1.18 -25.09
N LYS A 81 -10.52 1.46 -23.81
CA LYS A 81 -9.71 2.59 -23.33
C LYS A 81 -8.48 2.14 -22.56
N HIS A 82 -7.45 2.99 -22.57
CA HIS A 82 -6.25 2.78 -21.75
C HIS A 82 -6.42 3.47 -20.40
N LEU A 83 -6.13 2.75 -19.34
CA LEU A 83 -6.13 3.24 -17.97
C LEU A 83 -4.67 3.48 -17.54
N VAL A 84 -4.39 4.61 -16.91
CA VAL A 84 -3.10 4.81 -16.22
C VAL A 84 -3.36 4.64 -14.74
N ILE A 85 -2.68 3.68 -14.12
CA ILE A 85 -2.74 3.44 -12.67
C ILE A 85 -1.37 3.61 -12.05
N GLY A 86 -1.35 4.13 -10.82
CA GLY A 86 -0.17 4.11 -9.98
C GLY A 86 -0.02 2.74 -9.33
N ILE A 87 1.11 2.09 -9.55
CA ILE A 87 1.50 0.88 -8.85
C ILE A 87 2.50 1.25 -7.75
N HIS A 88 2.24 0.72 -6.57
CA HIS A 88 2.98 0.98 -5.34
C HIS A 88 4.00 -0.12 -5.11
N ASN A 89 5.27 0.26 -4.92
CA ASN A 89 6.37 -0.67 -4.68
C ASN A 89 7.32 -0.12 -3.64
N TYR A 90 7.38 -0.77 -2.48
CA TYR A 90 8.33 -0.38 -1.45
C TYR A 90 9.76 -0.65 -1.87
N LYS A 91 10.65 0.25 -1.47
CA LYS A 91 12.09 0.03 -1.61
C LYS A 91 12.58 -0.60 -0.32
N TRP A 92 12.63 -1.94 -0.34
CA TRP A 92 13.09 -2.83 0.73
C TRP A 92 14.61 -2.73 0.94
N ILE A 93 15.08 -1.54 1.27
CA ILE A 93 16.48 -1.24 1.56
C ILE A 93 16.47 -0.54 2.91
N GLU A 94 17.19 -1.08 3.88
CA GLU A 94 17.30 -0.44 5.19
C GLU A 94 18.06 0.89 5.11
N GLY A 95 17.67 1.85 5.92
CA GLY A 95 18.43 3.07 6.08
C GLY A 95 19.68 2.84 6.94
N PRO A 96 20.65 3.77 6.92
CA PRO A 96 21.88 3.63 7.66
C PRO A 96 21.61 3.49 9.17
N PRO A 97 22.35 2.61 9.87
CA PRO A 97 22.25 2.50 11.31
C PRO A 97 22.83 3.75 11.97
N VAL A 98 22.15 4.26 13.00
CA VAL A 98 22.62 5.38 13.82
C VAL A 98 22.64 5.01 15.27
N GLU A 99 23.76 5.31 15.92
CA GLU A 99 23.99 5.05 17.33
C GLU A 99 23.14 6.00 18.17
N THR A 100 22.48 5.44 19.18
CA THR A 100 21.62 6.14 20.13
C THR A 100 22.10 6.00 21.57
N GLY A 101 22.90 4.96 21.87
CA GLY A 101 23.38 4.64 23.21
C GLY A 101 22.35 4.00 24.14
N ASP A 102 21.09 3.86 23.72
CA ASP A 102 20.05 3.20 24.54
C ASP A 102 20.12 1.68 24.39
N THR A 103 20.20 0.97 25.51
CA THR A 103 20.24 -0.49 25.57
C THR A 103 19.00 -1.17 24.98
N LEU A 104 17.85 -0.50 24.90
CA LEU A 104 16.59 -1.02 24.34
C LEU A 104 16.32 -0.54 22.92
N HIS A 105 17.32 0.06 22.26
CA HIS A 105 17.27 0.37 20.84
C HIS A 105 18.01 -0.69 20.03
N PHE A 106 17.37 -1.17 18.97
CA PHE A 106 17.89 -2.22 18.11
C PHE A 106 17.80 -1.84 16.64
N CYS A 107 18.82 -2.23 15.88
CA CYS A 107 18.84 -2.11 14.44
C CYS A 107 19.06 -3.49 13.83
N ILE A 108 18.26 -3.85 12.84
CA ILE A 108 18.53 -4.98 11.96
C ILE A 108 19.53 -4.48 10.91
N ASN A 109 20.71 -5.07 10.87
CA ASN A 109 21.77 -4.77 9.91
C ASN A 109 21.98 -5.97 8.99
N GLY A 110 22.07 -5.74 7.68
CA GLY A 110 22.36 -6.76 6.68
C GLY A 110 21.17 -7.65 6.33
N GLY A 111 19.93 -7.17 6.47
CA GLY A 111 18.75 -8.02 6.36
C GLY A 111 17.57 -7.29 5.72
N ASN A 112 17.68 -6.84 4.47
CA ASN A 112 16.65 -6.08 3.74
C ASN A 112 15.24 -6.73 3.68
N ARG A 113 15.13 -8.02 3.99
CA ARG A 113 13.86 -8.77 4.05
C ARG A 113 13.41 -9.11 5.47
N SER A 114 14.13 -8.68 6.49
CA SER A 114 14.02 -9.12 7.88
C SER A 114 13.41 -8.04 8.76
N PHE A 115 12.37 -8.35 9.53
CA PHE A 115 11.61 -7.38 10.32
C PHE A 115 11.47 -7.84 11.76
N PHE A 116 11.35 -6.89 12.68
CA PHE A 116 10.86 -7.18 14.02
C PHE A 116 9.39 -7.53 13.95
N THR A 117 9.00 -8.59 14.65
CA THR A 117 7.61 -9.05 14.68
C THR A 117 6.95 -8.56 15.96
N VAL A 118 5.79 -7.92 15.81
CA VAL A 118 5.03 -7.30 16.91
C VAL A 118 3.57 -7.74 16.85
N MET A 119 2.86 -7.57 17.96
CA MET A 119 1.44 -7.83 18.04
C MET A 119 0.68 -6.51 18.19
N LEU A 120 -0.16 -6.20 17.21
CA LEU A 120 -1.09 -5.07 17.28
C LEU A 120 -2.28 -5.39 18.18
N ASN A 121 -3.13 -4.39 18.40
CA ASN A 121 -4.45 -4.58 19.01
C ASN A 121 -5.22 -5.67 18.24
N SER A 122 -6.07 -6.41 18.95
CA SER A 122 -6.82 -7.57 18.44
C SER A 122 -6.00 -8.81 18.06
N GLY A 123 -4.70 -8.84 18.39
CA GLY A 123 -3.85 -10.03 18.19
C GLY A 123 -3.28 -10.17 16.77
N VAL A 124 -3.46 -9.16 15.93
CA VAL A 124 -2.92 -9.13 14.55
C VAL A 124 -1.40 -8.99 14.61
N VAL A 125 -0.70 -9.87 13.89
CA VAL A 125 0.76 -9.81 13.77
C VAL A 125 1.15 -8.75 12.75
N ALA A 126 2.11 -7.90 13.12
CA ALA A 126 2.67 -6.88 12.26
C ALA A 126 4.20 -6.92 12.28
N TYR A 127 4.78 -6.26 11.28
CA TYR A 127 6.20 -6.24 10.99
C TYR A 127 6.70 -4.81 10.97
N THR A 128 7.82 -4.53 11.65
CA THR A 128 8.40 -3.20 11.73
C THR A 128 9.92 -3.24 11.61
N ARG A 129 10.48 -2.14 11.13
CA ARG A 129 11.93 -1.87 11.18
C ARG A 129 12.31 -0.89 12.28
N ASP A 130 11.34 -0.25 12.92
CA ASP A 130 11.58 0.60 14.09
C ASP A 130 11.89 -0.28 15.29
N GLY A 131 13.17 -0.36 15.65
CA GLY A 131 13.64 -1.13 16.80
C GLY A 131 13.78 -0.32 18.09
N ARG A 132 13.11 0.83 18.20
CA ARG A 132 13.04 1.58 19.46
C ARG A 132 12.00 0.93 20.37
N PHE A 133 12.45 0.28 21.42
CA PHE A 133 11.57 -0.42 22.37
C PHE A 133 11.66 0.16 23.77
N ARG A 134 10.67 -0.15 24.60
CA ARG A 134 10.61 0.22 26.01
C ARG A 134 9.89 -0.85 26.80
N ILE A 135 10.11 -0.89 28.11
CA ILE A 135 9.43 -1.82 29.01
C ILE A 135 8.25 -1.10 29.67
N THR A 136 7.08 -1.74 29.71
CA THR A 136 5.88 -1.21 30.37
C THR A 136 5.86 -1.52 31.86
N PHE A 137 4.83 -1.04 32.58
CA PHE A 137 4.66 -1.36 34.00
C PHE A 137 4.49 -2.88 34.23
N ASP A 138 3.91 -3.60 33.28
CA ASP A 138 3.64 -5.04 33.36
C ASP A 138 4.82 -5.89 32.87
N ASN A 139 6.05 -5.33 32.89
CA ASN A 139 7.28 -6.01 32.47
C ASN A 139 7.23 -6.51 31.03
N THR A 140 6.46 -5.88 30.14
CA THR A 140 6.33 -6.28 28.74
C THR A 140 7.18 -5.37 27.87
N LEU A 141 7.96 -5.95 26.95
CA LEU A 141 8.68 -5.16 25.95
C LEU A 141 7.70 -4.72 24.86
N VAL A 142 7.61 -3.42 24.66
CA VAL A 142 6.71 -2.81 23.66
C VAL A 142 7.48 -1.86 22.75
N THR A 143 6.94 -1.63 21.56
CA THR A 143 7.41 -0.59 20.66
C THR A 143 7.24 0.78 21.28
N LEU A 144 8.22 1.66 21.09
CA LEU A 144 8.09 3.07 21.47
C LEU A 144 6.94 3.73 20.69
N SER A 145 6.85 3.39 19.41
CA SER A 145 5.77 3.81 18.51
C SER A 145 4.54 2.92 18.73
N GLY A 146 3.49 3.44 19.37
CA GLY A 146 2.19 2.76 19.49
C GLY A 146 2.04 1.79 20.66
N ASN A 147 3.10 1.50 21.44
CA ASN A 147 3.07 0.60 22.59
C ASN A 147 2.62 -0.83 22.28
N TYR A 148 3.00 -1.34 21.10
CA TYR A 148 2.66 -2.69 20.67
C TYR A 148 3.64 -3.72 21.26
N PRO A 149 3.18 -4.82 21.86
CA PRO A 149 4.05 -5.88 22.35
C PRO A 149 4.98 -6.44 21.28
N VAL A 150 6.26 -6.54 21.60
CA VAL A 150 7.27 -7.19 20.76
C VAL A 150 7.19 -8.70 20.98
N LEU A 151 7.21 -9.46 19.89
CA LEU A 151 7.18 -10.91 19.94
C LEU A 151 8.60 -11.47 19.99
N GLY A 152 8.78 -12.45 20.86
CA GLY A 152 9.90 -13.38 20.89
C GLY A 152 9.47 -14.74 20.34
N GLU A 153 10.40 -15.68 20.32
CA GLU A 153 10.13 -17.06 19.90
C GLU A 153 9.09 -17.74 20.79
N ASN A 154 9.01 -17.34 22.07
CA ASN A 154 8.06 -17.89 23.06
C ASN A 154 6.77 -17.06 23.20
N GLY A 155 6.49 -16.11 22.30
CA GLY A 155 5.30 -15.25 22.34
C GLY A 155 5.62 -13.82 22.78
N ILE A 156 4.75 -13.17 23.54
CA ILE A 156 4.99 -11.79 23.99
C ILE A 156 6.19 -11.75 24.93
N MET A 157 7.21 -10.95 24.61
CA MET A 157 8.39 -10.87 25.44
C MET A 157 8.12 -10.13 26.75
N LYS A 158 8.46 -10.80 27.86
CA LYS A 158 8.44 -10.22 29.20
C LYS A 158 9.85 -10.11 29.73
N LEU A 159 10.24 -8.92 30.14
CA LEU A 159 11.57 -8.60 30.65
C LEU A 159 11.45 -7.96 32.03
N PRO A 160 12.26 -8.38 33.02
CA PRO A 160 12.44 -7.65 34.27
C PRO A 160 12.76 -6.17 33.98
N LYS A 161 12.21 -5.25 34.78
CA LYS A 161 12.47 -3.79 34.65
C LYS A 161 13.86 -3.34 35.12
N GLN A 162 14.55 -4.20 35.84
CA GLN A 162 15.85 -3.92 36.44
C GLN A 162 16.83 -4.97 35.94
N GLY A 163 18.09 -4.56 35.83
CA GLY A 163 19.18 -5.38 35.32
C GLY A 163 19.84 -4.78 34.09
N ALA A 164 21.01 -5.29 33.74
CA ALA A 164 21.73 -4.94 32.53
C ALA A 164 21.17 -5.73 31.34
N TYR A 165 20.54 -5.03 30.40
CA TYR A 165 20.04 -5.61 29.16
C TYR A 165 21.17 -5.80 28.15
N SER A 166 21.33 -7.02 27.64
CA SER A 166 22.23 -7.29 26.52
C SER A 166 21.57 -8.18 25.48
N VAL A 167 21.84 -7.93 24.21
CA VAL A 167 21.27 -8.69 23.10
C VAL A 167 22.38 -9.20 22.20
N SER A 168 22.35 -10.49 21.90
CA SER A 168 23.28 -11.10 20.95
C SER A 168 22.93 -10.68 19.52
N ARG A 169 23.91 -10.83 18.61
CA ARG A 169 23.70 -10.61 17.17
C ARG A 169 22.56 -11.43 16.56
N LYS A 170 22.21 -12.55 17.20
CA LYS A 170 21.12 -13.45 16.81
C LYS A 170 19.75 -13.00 17.34
N GLY A 171 19.70 -11.95 18.15
CA GLY A 171 18.47 -11.48 18.82
C GLY A 171 18.18 -12.16 20.16
N SER A 172 19.07 -13.02 20.67
CA SER A 172 18.93 -13.61 22.01
C SER A 172 19.12 -12.53 23.07
N PHE A 173 18.13 -12.40 23.95
CA PHE A 173 18.01 -11.36 24.96
C PHE A 173 18.44 -11.90 26.33
N PHE A 174 19.28 -11.14 27.01
CA PHE A 174 19.81 -11.47 28.33
C PHE A 174 19.61 -10.31 29.31
N VAL A 175 19.35 -10.65 30.57
CA VAL A 175 19.27 -9.71 31.70
C VAL A 175 20.24 -10.18 32.76
N ASP A 176 21.22 -9.34 33.12
CA ASP A 176 22.27 -9.70 34.10
C ASP A 176 23.01 -11.01 33.75
N SER A 177 23.14 -11.31 32.45
CA SER A 177 23.72 -12.53 31.86
C SER A 177 22.80 -13.76 31.81
N ASP A 178 21.62 -13.70 32.39
CA ASP A 178 20.62 -14.77 32.29
C ASP A 178 19.83 -14.65 30.99
N PHE A 179 19.72 -15.76 30.26
CA PHE A 179 18.92 -15.83 29.05
C PHE A 179 17.43 -15.69 29.38
N VAL A 180 16.73 -14.80 28.68
CA VAL A 180 15.29 -14.58 28.88
C VAL A 180 14.48 -15.10 27.70
N ASP A 181 14.74 -14.58 26.50
CA ASP A 181 14.04 -14.98 25.27
C ASP A 181 14.87 -14.61 24.03
N THR A 182 14.41 -14.93 22.83
CA THR A 182 14.98 -14.47 21.57
C THR A 182 13.95 -13.65 20.80
N LEU A 183 14.35 -12.48 20.30
CA LEU A 183 13.53 -11.63 19.43
C LEU A 183 13.05 -12.42 18.22
N LYS A 184 11.74 -12.39 17.96
CA LYS A 184 11.18 -12.99 16.75
C LYS A 184 11.44 -12.05 15.58
N ILE A 185 12.37 -12.47 14.72
CA ILE A 185 12.68 -11.77 13.48
C ILE A 185 12.14 -12.56 12.31
N THR A 186 11.23 -11.95 11.55
CA THR A 186 10.67 -12.57 10.35
C THR A 186 11.42 -12.11 9.11
N ALA A 187 12.14 -13.02 8.47
CA ALA A 187 12.81 -12.80 7.19
C ALA A 187 11.96 -13.37 6.06
N PHE A 188 11.57 -12.54 5.10
CA PHE A 188 10.78 -12.98 3.95
C PHE A 188 11.66 -13.53 2.83
N LYS A 189 11.13 -14.49 2.05
CA LYS A 189 11.88 -15.15 0.99
C LYS A 189 11.99 -14.31 -0.28
N TYR A 190 10.87 -13.74 -0.77
CA TYR A 190 10.82 -13.04 -2.05
C TYR A 190 10.33 -11.60 -1.91
N PHE A 191 11.02 -10.65 -2.56
CA PHE A 191 10.62 -9.24 -2.56
C PHE A 191 9.31 -8.97 -3.31
N GLU A 192 8.99 -9.79 -4.31
CA GLU A 192 7.74 -9.71 -5.06
C GLU A 192 6.54 -9.99 -4.14
N ASP A 193 6.60 -11.07 -3.36
CA ASP A 193 5.59 -11.39 -2.37
C ASP A 193 5.43 -10.28 -1.32
N MET A 194 6.53 -9.67 -0.89
CA MET A 194 6.47 -8.52 0.01
C MET A 194 5.72 -7.35 -0.63
N ASN A 195 6.01 -6.97 -1.89
CA ASN A 195 5.28 -5.87 -2.53
C ASN A 195 3.80 -6.19 -2.76
N ASN A 196 3.45 -7.46 -2.96
CA ASN A 196 2.07 -7.86 -3.27
C ASN A 196 1.20 -8.09 -2.03
N TYR A 197 1.80 -8.49 -0.89
CA TYR A 197 1.05 -8.99 0.26
C TYR A 197 1.42 -8.34 1.60
N LEU A 198 2.48 -7.52 1.65
CA LEU A 198 2.89 -6.80 2.86
C LEU A 198 2.35 -5.36 2.79
N GLU A 199 1.19 -5.15 3.38
CA GLU A 199 0.48 -3.87 3.33
C GLU A 199 0.85 -2.95 4.50
N PRO A 200 1.06 -1.65 4.26
CA PRO A 200 1.32 -0.67 5.31
C PRO A 200 0.03 -0.32 6.05
N ILE A 201 0.03 -0.41 7.38
CA ILE A 201 -1.02 0.20 8.22
C ILE A 201 -0.61 1.57 8.75
N SER A 202 0.70 1.83 8.77
CA SER A 202 1.32 3.06 9.20
C SER A 202 2.68 3.19 8.52
N PRO A 203 3.38 4.34 8.64
CA PRO A 203 4.68 4.54 7.99
C PRO A 203 5.77 3.54 8.41
N THR A 204 5.64 2.87 9.56
CA THR A 204 6.65 1.94 10.10
C THR A 204 6.14 0.51 10.30
N PHE A 205 4.82 0.30 10.29
CA PHE A 205 4.20 -1.02 10.54
C PHE A 205 3.53 -1.56 9.30
N PHE A 206 3.78 -2.84 9.03
CA PHE A 206 3.22 -3.59 7.93
C PHE A 206 2.47 -4.83 8.43
N ILE A 207 1.41 -5.23 7.73
CA ILE A 207 0.65 -6.45 7.99
C ILE A 207 0.66 -7.34 6.75
N LEU A 208 0.46 -8.64 6.93
CA LEU A 208 0.30 -9.56 5.81
C LEU A 208 -1.18 -9.73 5.47
N THR A 209 -1.53 -9.51 4.21
CA THR A 209 -2.86 -9.82 3.66
C THR A 209 -2.97 -11.32 3.37
N LYS A 210 -1.85 -11.97 3.06
CA LYS A 210 -1.75 -13.41 2.80
C LYS A 210 -0.45 -13.96 3.41
N SER A 211 -0.49 -15.20 3.88
CA SER A 211 0.73 -15.89 4.32
C SER A 211 1.68 -16.10 3.14
N ILE A 212 2.95 -15.76 3.33
CA ILE A 212 4.02 -15.87 2.34
C ILE A 212 5.21 -16.63 2.91
N ASP A 213 6.08 -17.13 2.04
CA ASP A 213 7.25 -17.91 2.44
C ASP A 213 8.25 -17.05 3.23
N THR A 214 8.75 -17.63 4.33
CA THR A 214 9.78 -17.03 5.17
C THR A 214 11.06 -17.85 5.12
N LEU A 215 12.17 -17.23 5.48
CA LEU A 215 13.47 -17.85 5.65
C LEU A 215 13.70 -18.08 7.13
N GLU A 216 14.08 -19.31 7.48
CA GLU A 216 14.49 -19.67 8.84
C GLU A 216 16.00 -19.44 9.01
N GLY A 217 16.43 -19.28 10.26
CA GLY A 217 17.85 -19.14 10.59
C GLY A 217 18.31 -17.70 10.78
N TYR A 218 19.42 -17.57 11.51
CA TYR A 218 19.98 -16.28 11.93
C TYR A 218 20.94 -15.69 10.88
N GLU A 219 21.27 -16.41 9.80
CA GLU A 219 22.16 -15.92 8.75
C GLU A 219 21.58 -14.76 7.92
N HIS A 220 20.29 -14.47 8.05
CA HIS A 220 19.58 -13.48 7.23
C HIS A 220 19.46 -12.10 7.88
N TYR A 221 20.03 -11.91 9.07
CA TYR A 221 20.04 -10.65 9.77
C TYR A 221 21.14 -10.60 10.83
N ASN A 222 21.48 -9.39 11.25
CA ASN A 222 22.36 -9.15 12.39
C ASN A 222 21.77 -8.05 13.27
N ILE A 223 21.51 -8.34 14.54
CA ILE A 223 20.99 -7.36 15.49
C ILE A 223 22.13 -6.53 16.08
N LEU A 224 22.01 -5.21 15.96
CA LEU A 224 22.88 -4.24 16.61
C LEU A 224 22.12 -3.56 17.75
N GLN A 225 22.57 -3.78 18.98
CA GLN A 225 22.07 -3.09 20.18
C GLN A 225 22.68 -1.69 20.28
N GLY A 226 21.89 -0.71 20.73
CA GLY A 226 22.31 0.69 20.85
C GLY A 226 22.10 1.50 19.57
N PHE A 227 21.57 0.89 18.51
CA PHE A 227 21.39 1.51 17.19
C PHE A 227 19.93 1.53 16.77
N VAL A 228 19.58 2.46 15.89
CA VAL A 228 18.29 2.49 15.17
C VAL A 228 18.54 2.65 13.68
N SER A 229 17.69 2.03 12.85
CA SER A 229 17.75 2.26 11.39
C SER A 229 17.10 3.60 11.06
N GLN A 230 17.79 4.47 10.33
CA GLN A 230 17.19 5.71 9.83
C GLN A 230 16.19 5.45 8.68
N ALA A 231 15.41 6.48 8.33
CA ALA A 231 14.59 6.45 7.14
C ALA A 231 15.47 6.32 5.88
N ASN A 232 15.06 5.51 4.91
CA ASN A 232 15.75 5.38 3.62
C ASN A 232 15.29 6.40 2.57
N THR A 233 14.75 7.54 3.02
CA THR A 233 14.17 8.59 2.20
C THR A 233 15.22 9.51 1.62
N PHE A 234 14.82 10.23 0.57
CA PHE A 234 15.60 11.34 0.02
C PHE A 234 14.64 12.43 -0.41
N ARG A 235 15.15 13.65 -0.55
CA ARG A 235 14.37 14.74 -1.12
C ARG A 235 14.16 14.51 -2.61
N SER A 236 12.93 14.21 -3.00
CA SER A 236 12.61 13.93 -4.40
C SER A 236 12.68 15.20 -5.26
N HIS A 237 13.53 15.19 -6.30
CA HIS A 237 13.71 16.32 -7.20
C HIS A 237 12.50 16.57 -8.11
N ASP A 238 11.76 15.52 -8.43
CA ASP A 238 10.53 15.49 -9.23
C ASP A 238 9.29 16.01 -8.46
N SER A 239 9.39 16.25 -7.15
CA SER A 239 8.28 16.70 -6.31
C SER A 239 7.58 17.97 -6.84
N LYS A 240 8.37 18.94 -7.30
CA LYS A 240 7.85 20.19 -7.90
C LYS A 240 7.10 19.93 -9.20
N PHE A 241 7.59 19.00 -10.01
CA PHE A 241 6.96 18.59 -11.25
C PHE A 241 5.60 17.97 -10.94
N TYR A 242 5.56 16.92 -10.12
CA TYR A 242 4.29 16.24 -9.82
C TYR A 242 3.25 17.14 -9.18
N LYS A 243 3.66 18.06 -8.30
CA LYS A 243 2.76 19.07 -7.75
C LYS A 243 2.17 19.97 -8.84
N ALA A 244 3.02 20.52 -9.73
CA ALA A 244 2.57 21.40 -10.80
C ALA A 244 1.62 20.68 -11.78
N TYR A 245 1.92 19.43 -12.14
CA TYR A 245 1.07 18.63 -13.03
C TYR A 245 -0.24 18.20 -12.36
N HIS A 246 -0.22 17.85 -11.07
CA HIS A 246 -1.45 17.63 -10.31
C HIS A 246 -2.36 18.87 -10.34
N GLU A 247 -1.82 20.06 -10.02
CA GLU A 247 -2.57 21.32 -10.07
C GLU A 247 -3.11 21.62 -11.49
N ALA A 248 -2.31 21.40 -12.53
CA ALA A 248 -2.72 21.59 -13.91
C ALA A 248 -3.84 20.62 -14.33
N SER A 249 -3.73 19.34 -13.98
CA SER A 249 -4.75 18.32 -14.28
C SER A 249 -6.06 18.61 -13.53
N VAL A 250 -5.99 19.00 -12.24
CA VAL A 250 -7.17 19.37 -11.44
C VAL A 250 -7.88 20.57 -12.07
N ASN A 251 -7.14 21.63 -12.42
CA ASN A 251 -7.71 22.82 -13.05
C ASN A 251 -8.35 22.50 -14.41
N SER A 252 -7.72 21.62 -15.19
CA SER A 252 -8.25 21.19 -16.50
C SER A 252 -9.54 20.38 -16.34
N LEU A 253 -9.57 19.45 -15.37
CA LEU A 253 -10.74 18.64 -15.05
C LEU A 253 -11.93 19.51 -14.63
N TYR A 254 -11.73 20.46 -13.72
CA TYR A 254 -12.79 21.36 -13.27
C TYR A 254 -13.36 22.22 -14.40
N LYS A 255 -12.51 22.75 -15.28
CA LYS A 255 -12.98 23.52 -16.45
C LYS A 255 -13.85 22.66 -17.38
N LEU A 256 -13.45 21.41 -17.63
CA LEU A 256 -14.20 20.50 -18.48
C LEU A 256 -15.58 20.18 -17.86
N ILE A 257 -15.62 19.90 -16.56
CA ILE A 257 -16.87 19.70 -15.82
C ILE A 257 -17.76 20.96 -15.90
N GLU A 258 -17.19 22.14 -15.72
CA GLU A 258 -17.93 23.40 -15.77
C GLU A 258 -18.52 23.66 -17.18
N TYR A 259 -17.74 23.43 -18.24
CA TYR A 259 -18.23 23.57 -19.61
C TYR A 259 -19.35 22.57 -19.91
N ARG A 260 -19.21 21.31 -19.46
CA ARG A 260 -20.28 20.32 -19.58
C ARG A 260 -21.55 20.77 -18.87
N ARG A 261 -21.43 21.31 -17.65
CA ARG A 261 -22.56 21.88 -16.92
C ARG A 261 -23.23 23.03 -17.69
N LYS A 262 -22.44 23.94 -18.28
CA LYS A 262 -22.97 25.06 -19.09
C LYS A 262 -23.71 24.56 -20.33
N VAL A 263 -23.15 23.58 -21.05
CA VAL A 263 -23.78 22.96 -22.22
C VAL A 263 -25.08 22.26 -21.82
N PHE A 264 -25.06 21.49 -20.74
CA PHE A 264 -26.25 20.81 -20.22
C PHE A 264 -27.37 21.80 -19.84
N ASN A 265 -27.03 22.90 -19.19
CA ASN A 265 -27.98 23.97 -18.83
C ASN A 265 -28.45 24.81 -20.02
N ALA A 266 -27.76 24.75 -21.17
CA ALA A 266 -28.17 25.48 -22.38
C ALA A 266 -29.09 24.63 -23.28
N ILE A 267 -29.04 23.30 -23.12
CA ILE A 267 -29.85 22.34 -23.90
C ILE A 267 -31.18 22.02 -23.19
N ASN A 268 -31.21 22.14 -21.85
CA ASN A 268 -32.42 21.99 -21.02
C ASN A 268 -33.01 23.35 -20.63
#